data_AF-W5Y109-F1
#
_entry.id   AF-W5Y109-F1
#
_cell.length_a   1.000
_cell.length_b   1.000
_cell.length_c   1.000
_cell.angle_alpha   90.00
_cell.angle_beta   90.00
_cell.angle_gamma   90.00
#
_symmetry.space_group_name_H-M   'P 1'
#
loop_
_entity.id
_entity.type
_entity.pdbx_description
1 polymer ?
#
loop_
_entity_poly.entity_id
_entity_poly.type
_entity_poly.pdbx_seq_one_letter_code
_entity_poly.pdbx_strand_id
1 'polypeptide(L)'
;MKKLAAASALLLAAPLAACGSSSNAPAPVTTTVTTKAPAPVTTSAQAPTTTSAVHTSTTSAVSGSVTNFQQYMYEQLLKNPNPGDSIDMKGTAATVCISGDGYALHLVAAGPNTSCDFAKAVVNAQTQGLNATGDNIRDSLQPSIEVTSPVTGKAYTMSCSNDADNLITCTGGDNASVFMY
;
A
#
# COMPACT_ATOMS: atom_id res chain seq x y z
N MET A 1 -11.34 -53.62 16.95
CA MET A 1 -10.68 -53.88 18.25
C MET A 1 -9.17 -53.77 18.08
N LYS A 2 -8.48 -53.15 19.04
CA LYS A 2 -7.05 -52.74 19.09
C LYS A 2 -6.77 -51.37 18.45
N LYS A 3 -6.07 -50.42 19.07
CA LYS A 3 -5.59 -50.20 20.46
C LYS A 3 -5.31 -48.68 20.55
N LEU A 4 -5.68 -48.06 21.67
CA LEU A 4 -5.23 -46.73 22.09
C LEU A 4 -3.70 -46.72 22.27
N ALA A 5 -3.06 -45.59 21.95
CA ALA A 5 -1.87 -45.12 22.65
C ALA A 5 -1.87 -43.58 22.65
N ALA A 6 -2.14 -43.02 23.82
CA ALA A 6 -1.89 -41.63 24.16
C ALA A 6 -0.41 -41.46 24.54
N ALA A 7 0.20 -40.33 24.20
CA ALA A 7 1.46 -39.90 24.78
C ALA A 7 1.38 -38.39 25.09
N SER A 8 1.20 -38.12 26.38
CA SER A 8 1.41 -36.83 27.04
C SER A 8 2.89 -36.61 27.33
N ALA A 9 3.35 -35.34 27.27
CA ALA A 9 4.49 -34.72 27.98
C ALA A 9 5.04 -33.59 27.10
N LEU A 10 5.48 -32.41 27.56
CA LEU A 10 5.60 -31.80 28.88
C LEU A 10 5.73 -30.29 28.62
N LEU A 11 5.12 -29.46 29.45
CA LEU A 11 5.39 -28.02 29.48
C LEU A 11 6.84 -27.76 29.93
N LEU A 12 7.50 -26.80 29.30
CA LEU A 12 8.63 -26.06 29.87
C LEU A 12 8.33 -24.57 29.79
N ALA A 13 7.78 -24.04 30.88
CA ALA A 13 7.77 -22.61 31.16
C ALA A 13 9.10 -22.25 31.84
N ALA A 14 9.84 -21.29 31.28
CA ALA A 14 11.00 -20.69 31.91
C ALA A 14 10.59 -19.38 32.59
N PRO A 15 10.87 -19.18 33.90
CA PRO A 15 10.65 -17.90 34.56
C PRO A 15 11.96 -17.17 34.90
N LEU A 16 11.81 -15.85 35.06
CA LEU A 16 12.57 -14.93 35.91
C LEU A 16 14.04 -14.60 35.56
N ALA A 17 14.25 -13.34 35.18
CA ALA A 17 15.30 -12.51 35.77
C ALA A 17 14.78 -11.08 35.97
N ALA A 18 14.40 -10.80 37.21
CA ALA A 18 14.22 -9.46 37.76
C ALA A 18 15.52 -9.01 38.42
N CYS A 19 15.98 -7.81 38.07
CA CYS A 19 16.93 -6.94 38.79
C CYS A 19 16.92 -5.62 38.02
N GLY A 20 16.75 -4.44 38.58
CA GLY A 20 16.62 -3.99 39.95
C GLY A 20 16.34 -2.49 39.89
N SER A 21 15.61 -2.00 40.89
CA SER A 21 15.24 -0.61 41.09
C SER A 21 16.45 0.34 41.15
N SER A 22 16.33 1.52 40.56
CA SER A 22 16.86 2.75 41.16
C SER A 22 16.10 3.94 40.64
N SER A 23 15.18 4.40 41.49
CA SER A 23 14.53 5.70 41.44
C SER A 23 15.59 6.80 41.36
N ASN A 24 15.48 7.70 40.38
CA ASN A 24 15.92 9.07 40.59
C ASN A 24 15.03 10.00 39.76
N ALA A 25 13.96 10.47 40.38
CA ALA A 25 13.20 11.62 39.92
C ALA A 25 13.70 12.84 40.69
N PRO A 26 14.36 13.81 40.04
CA PRO A 26 14.47 15.15 40.57
C PRO A 26 13.20 15.94 40.27
N ALA A 27 12.70 16.60 41.31
CA ALA A 27 11.61 17.58 41.30
C ALA A 27 11.86 18.74 40.30
N PRO A 28 10.82 19.52 39.92
CA PRO A 28 10.89 20.45 38.81
C PRO A 28 11.76 21.67 39.16
N VAL A 29 12.70 22.00 38.26
CA VAL A 29 13.47 23.24 38.36
C VAL A 29 12.59 24.38 37.82
N THR A 30 12.09 25.21 38.73
CA THR A 30 11.52 26.52 38.40
C THR A 30 12.64 27.46 37.98
N THR A 31 12.79 27.67 36.67
CA THR A 31 13.68 28.70 36.14
C THR A 31 12.85 29.88 35.65
N THR A 32 12.75 30.90 36.50
CA THR A 32 12.19 32.21 36.15
C THR A 32 13.17 32.91 35.21
N VAL A 33 12.81 33.11 33.94
CA VAL A 33 13.54 33.97 33.01
C VAL A 33 12.58 35.06 32.53
N THR A 34 12.70 36.24 33.13
CA THR A 34 12.12 37.48 32.62
C THR A 34 13.20 38.24 31.87
N THR A 35 13.15 38.25 30.53
CA THR A 35 13.73 39.34 29.74
C THR A 35 13.06 39.48 28.37
N LYS A 36 12.36 40.61 28.22
CA LYS A 36 12.30 41.51 27.07
C LYS A 36 11.69 41.01 25.75
N ALA A 37 10.51 41.56 25.47
CA ALA A 37 9.81 41.53 24.19
C ALA A 37 10.60 42.19 23.04
N PRO A 38 10.64 41.56 21.86
CA PRO A 38 10.84 42.22 20.58
C PRO A 38 9.50 42.56 19.90
N ALA A 39 9.51 43.69 19.19
CA ALA A 39 8.41 44.31 18.44
C ALA A 39 7.91 43.45 17.24
N PRO A 40 6.74 43.78 16.65
CA PRO A 40 6.01 42.88 15.77
C PRO A 40 6.69 42.74 14.41
N VAL A 41 6.93 41.51 13.97
CA VAL A 41 7.32 41.22 12.59
C VAL A 41 6.06 41.10 11.73
N THR A 42 5.95 42.05 10.80
CA THR A 42 4.95 42.16 9.75
C THR A 42 4.86 40.87 8.94
N THR A 43 3.71 40.21 8.98
CA THR A 43 3.38 39.09 8.09
C THR A 43 3.11 39.64 6.69
N SER A 44 4.08 39.54 5.80
CA SER A 44 3.85 39.67 4.37
C SER A 44 3.15 38.41 3.87
N ALA A 45 1.84 38.53 3.61
CA ALA A 45 1.10 37.56 2.83
C ALA A 45 1.60 37.61 1.38
N GLN A 46 2.50 36.68 1.01
CA GLN A 46 2.85 36.46 -0.38
C GLN A 46 1.85 35.47 -0.98
N ALA A 47 0.93 36.01 -1.78
CA ALA A 47 0.03 35.23 -2.61
C ALA A 47 0.85 34.31 -3.54
N PRO A 48 0.56 32.99 -3.61
CA PRO A 48 1.02 32.21 -4.73
C PRO A 48 0.19 32.61 -5.96
N THR A 49 0.86 33.21 -6.95
CA THR A 49 0.35 33.34 -8.31
C THR A 49 0.00 31.95 -8.87
N THR A 50 -1.28 31.63 -8.87
CA THR A 50 -1.83 30.52 -9.66
C THR A 50 -1.84 30.94 -11.13
N THR A 51 -0.78 30.58 -11.85
CA THR A 51 -0.82 30.49 -13.32
C THR A 51 -1.78 29.36 -13.65
N SER A 52 -3.01 29.71 -14.02
CA SER A 52 -3.98 28.79 -14.61
C SER A 52 -3.49 28.40 -16.00
N ALA A 53 -2.65 27.37 -16.08
CA ALA A 53 -2.55 26.60 -17.30
C ALA A 53 -3.83 25.79 -17.41
N VAL A 54 -4.75 26.26 -18.25
CA VAL A 54 -5.87 25.48 -18.78
C VAL A 54 -5.24 24.30 -19.54
N HIS A 55 -5.03 23.19 -18.84
CA HIS A 55 -4.98 21.90 -19.49
C HIS A 55 -6.44 21.51 -19.71
N THR A 56 -6.88 21.75 -20.94
CA THR A 56 -8.06 21.12 -21.53
C THR A 56 -7.85 19.62 -21.41
N SER A 57 -8.28 19.03 -20.29
CA SER A 57 -8.46 17.59 -20.17
C SER A 57 -9.64 17.25 -21.07
N THR A 58 -9.33 17.00 -22.34
CA THR A 58 -10.24 16.34 -23.26
C THR A 58 -10.56 14.99 -22.62
N THR A 59 -11.71 14.91 -21.97
CA THR A 59 -12.38 13.66 -21.61
C THR A 59 -12.70 12.93 -22.89
N SER A 60 -11.74 12.19 -23.41
CA SER A 60 -12.00 11.09 -24.34
C SER A 60 -12.46 9.91 -23.49
N ALA A 61 -13.76 9.87 -23.25
CA ALA A 61 -14.41 8.65 -22.79
C ALA A 61 -14.23 7.59 -23.88
N VAL A 62 -13.21 6.73 -23.75
CA VAL A 62 -13.12 5.52 -24.55
C VAL A 62 -14.04 4.47 -23.91
N SER A 63 -15.32 4.55 -24.29
CA SER A 63 -16.22 3.40 -24.18
C SER A 63 -15.72 2.35 -25.18
N GLY A 64 -15.03 1.33 -24.67
CA GLY A 64 -14.49 0.23 -25.46
C GLY A 64 -14.63 -1.09 -24.70
N SER A 65 -15.78 -1.74 -24.92
CA SER A 65 -16.09 -3.15 -24.72
C SER A 65 -14.87 -4.06 -24.49
N VAL A 66 -14.94 -4.88 -23.43
CA VAL A 66 -14.13 -6.02 -22.92
C VAL A 66 -13.06 -6.71 -23.80
N THR A 67 -12.99 -6.45 -25.10
CA THR A 67 -11.87 -6.78 -26.00
C THR A 67 -10.76 -5.72 -26.03
N ASN A 68 -10.96 -4.54 -25.45
CA ASN A 68 -10.01 -3.43 -25.60
C ASN A 68 -8.98 -3.33 -24.46
N PHE A 69 -9.36 -3.63 -23.21
CA PHE A 69 -8.42 -3.50 -22.09
C PHE A 69 -7.30 -4.54 -22.12
N GLN A 70 -7.60 -5.81 -22.45
CA GLN A 70 -6.57 -6.85 -22.53
C GLN A 70 -5.54 -6.57 -23.64
N GLN A 71 -6.00 -6.15 -24.83
CA GLN A 71 -5.14 -5.72 -25.93
C GLN A 71 -4.29 -4.51 -25.53
N TYR A 72 -4.91 -3.53 -24.89
CA TYR A 72 -4.23 -2.36 -24.39
C TYR A 72 -3.13 -2.72 -23.38
N MET A 73 -3.43 -3.57 -22.40
CA MET A 73 -2.44 -4.04 -21.42
C MET A 73 -1.31 -4.82 -22.08
N TYR A 74 -1.61 -5.64 -23.10
CA TYR A 74 -0.59 -6.32 -23.90
C TYR A 74 0.36 -5.32 -24.58
N GLU A 75 -0.18 -4.31 -25.27
CA GLU A 75 0.65 -3.29 -25.92
C GLU A 75 1.49 -2.48 -24.92
N GLN A 76 0.93 -2.16 -23.75
CA GLN A 76 1.66 -1.45 -22.70
C GLN A 76 2.82 -2.30 -22.16
N LEU A 77 2.57 -3.57 -21.88
CA LEU A 77 3.59 -4.49 -21.37
C LEU A 77 4.68 -4.81 -22.41
N LEU A 78 4.37 -4.75 -23.71
CA LEU A 78 5.40 -4.87 -24.75
C LEU A 78 6.36 -3.69 -24.78
N LYS A 79 5.86 -2.49 -24.48
CA LYS A 79 6.65 -1.24 -24.49
C LYS A 79 7.41 -1.04 -23.17
N ASN A 80 6.74 -1.37 -22.06
CA ASN A 80 7.14 -1.05 -20.69
C ASN A 80 7.08 -2.29 -19.78
N PRO A 81 7.90 -3.34 -20.05
CA PRO A 81 7.77 -4.63 -19.38
C PRO A 81 8.35 -4.67 -17.95
N ASN A 82 9.15 -3.67 -17.56
CA ASN A 82 10.03 -3.78 -16.40
C ASN A 82 9.50 -3.03 -15.18
N PRO A 83 9.79 -3.51 -13.96
CA PRO A 83 9.59 -2.73 -12.75
C PRO A 83 10.27 -1.35 -12.83
N GLY A 84 9.51 -0.30 -12.51
CA GLY A 84 9.90 1.10 -12.63
C GLY A 84 9.34 1.78 -13.88
N ASP A 85 8.90 1.03 -14.90
CA ASP A 85 8.32 1.63 -16.10
C ASP A 85 6.93 2.23 -15.80
N SER A 86 6.58 3.29 -16.51
CA SER A 86 5.26 3.93 -16.42
C SER A 86 4.28 3.32 -17.41
N ILE A 87 3.07 3.07 -16.96
CA ILE A 87 1.95 2.57 -17.76
C ILE A 87 0.70 3.37 -17.41
N ASP A 88 -0.33 3.26 -18.24
CA ASP A 88 -1.64 3.82 -17.91
C ASP A 88 -2.62 2.70 -17.58
N MET A 89 -3.33 2.87 -16.47
CA MET A 89 -4.33 1.98 -15.91
C MET A 89 -5.69 2.68 -15.97
N LYS A 90 -6.43 2.48 -17.06
CA LYS A 90 -7.75 3.07 -17.31
C LYS A 90 -7.76 4.61 -17.14
N GLY A 91 -6.76 5.30 -17.67
CA GLY A 91 -6.62 6.76 -17.54
C GLY A 91 -5.83 7.23 -16.32
N THR A 92 -5.32 6.31 -15.49
CA THR A 92 -4.48 6.62 -14.34
C THR A 92 -3.03 6.24 -14.63
N ALA A 93 -2.11 7.20 -14.54
CA ALA A 93 -0.68 6.90 -14.60
C ALA A 93 -0.28 6.00 -13.42
N ALA A 94 0.38 4.90 -13.72
CA ALA A 94 0.84 3.92 -12.74
C ALA A 94 2.26 3.46 -13.07
N THR A 95 2.97 2.99 -12.06
CA THR A 95 4.33 2.46 -12.18
C THR A 95 4.30 0.95 -12.02
N VAL A 96 4.89 0.22 -12.95
CA VAL A 96 5.05 -1.24 -12.86
C VAL A 96 5.91 -1.56 -11.65
N CYS A 97 5.42 -2.44 -10.77
CA CYS A 97 6.11 -2.83 -9.54
C CYS A 97 6.52 -4.29 -9.54
N ILE A 98 5.71 -5.14 -10.16
CA ILE A 98 5.97 -6.57 -10.30
C ILE A 98 5.52 -7.01 -11.68
N SER A 99 6.38 -7.76 -12.37
CA SER A 99 6.08 -8.38 -13.67
C SER A 99 6.10 -9.89 -13.45
N GLY A 100 4.94 -10.54 -13.58
CA GLY A 100 4.73 -11.97 -13.37
C GLY A 100 5.03 -12.47 -11.96
N ASP A 101 4.04 -12.45 -11.07
CA ASP A 101 4.21 -12.85 -9.65
C ASP A 101 3.47 -14.14 -9.27
N GLY A 102 2.91 -14.85 -10.26
CA GLY A 102 2.00 -15.95 -10.02
C GLY A 102 0.59 -15.47 -9.67
N TYR A 103 -0.21 -16.31 -9.03
CA TYR A 103 -1.60 -16.05 -8.65
C TYR A 103 -2.54 -15.69 -9.81
N ALA A 104 -2.19 -16.10 -11.03
CA ALA A 104 -2.78 -15.63 -12.28
C ALA A 104 -2.72 -14.10 -12.48
N LEU A 105 -1.65 -13.47 -11.97
CA LEU A 105 -1.28 -12.08 -12.24
C LEU A 105 -0.14 -12.02 -13.24
N HIS A 106 -0.31 -11.19 -14.25
CA HIS A 106 0.72 -10.80 -15.20
C HIS A 106 1.51 -9.59 -14.70
N LEU A 107 0.87 -8.70 -13.94
CA LEU A 107 1.39 -7.41 -13.56
C LEU A 107 0.79 -6.90 -12.25
N VAL A 108 1.63 -6.20 -11.47
CA VAL A 108 1.20 -5.32 -10.39
C VAL A 108 1.78 -3.93 -10.62
N ALA A 109 0.94 -2.90 -10.48
CA ALA A 109 1.34 -1.50 -10.62
C ALA A 109 0.83 -0.63 -9.46
N ALA A 110 1.62 0.38 -9.10
CA ALA A 110 1.29 1.38 -8.10
C ALA A 110 0.81 2.67 -8.76
N GLY A 111 -0.26 3.27 -8.25
CA GLY A 111 -0.68 4.60 -8.68
C GLY A 111 0.20 5.74 -8.15
N PRO A 112 -0.12 7.00 -8.47
CA PRO A 112 0.78 8.14 -8.26
C PRO A 112 1.17 8.41 -6.80
N ASN A 113 0.28 8.09 -5.85
CA ASN A 113 0.50 8.29 -4.42
C ASN A 113 0.92 6.99 -3.71
N THR A 114 1.43 6.00 -4.45
CA THR A 114 1.74 4.68 -3.91
C THR A 114 3.13 4.26 -4.34
N SER A 115 3.92 3.77 -3.38
CA SER A 115 5.22 3.18 -3.67
C SER A 115 5.08 1.73 -4.11
N CYS A 116 6.04 1.22 -4.88
CA CYS A 116 6.06 -0.19 -5.23
C CYS A 116 6.23 -1.12 -4.03
N ASP A 117 6.89 -0.67 -2.96
CA ASP A 117 7.00 -1.46 -1.73
C ASP A 117 5.65 -1.58 -1.01
N PHE A 118 4.83 -0.52 -1.05
CA PHE A 118 3.46 -0.61 -0.54
C PHE A 118 2.59 -1.52 -1.44
N ALA A 119 2.71 -1.41 -2.76
CA ALA A 119 1.98 -2.29 -3.69
C ALA A 119 2.31 -3.78 -3.45
N LYS A 120 3.57 -4.13 -3.21
CA LYS A 120 3.98 -5.50 -2.83
C LYS A 120 3.36 -5.93 -1.50
N ALA A 121 3.29 -5.04 -0.51
CA ALA A 121 2.64 -5.34 0.76
C ALA A 121 1.13 -5.62 0.59
N VAL A 122 0.46 -4.87 -0.30
CA VAL A 122 -0.94 -5.10 -0.67
C VAL A 122 -1.13 -6.47 -1.32
N VAL A 123 -0.28 -6.83 -2.28
CA VAL A 123 -0.32 -8.16 -2.92
C VAL A 123 -0.12 -9.27 -1.89
N ASN A 124 0.89 -9.15 -1.03
CA ASN A 124 1.17 -10.15 0.01
C ASN A 124 0.00 -10.34 0.98
N ALA A 125 -0.69 -9.26 1.36
CA ALA A 125 -1.88 -9.35 2.20
C ALA A 125 -3.04 -10.02 1.45
N GLN A 126 -3.19 -9.71 0.15
CA GLN A 126 -4.25 -10.27 -0.69
C GLN A 126 -4.05 -11.76 -0.98
N THR A 127 -2.81 -12.21 -1.11
CA THR A 127 -2.42 -13.58 -1.46
C THR A 127 -2.04 -14.45 -0.25
N GLN A 128 -2.26 -13.96 0.97
CA GLN A 128 -1.93 -14.69 2.17
C GLN A 128 -2.63 -16.06 2.19
N GLY A 129 -1.83 -17.13 2.23
CA GLY A 129 -2.33 -18.51 2.24
C GLY A 129 -2.64 -19.09 0.87
N LEU A 130 -2.45 -18.35 -0.22
CA LEU A 130 -2.59 -18.84 -1.59
C LEU A 130 -1.28 -19.44 -2.11
N ASN A 131 -1.40 -20.37 -3.06
CA ASN A 131 -0.30 -20.92 -3.83
C ASN A 131 -0.09 -20.11 -5.11
N ALA A 132 1.12 -19.54 -5.28
CA ALA A 132 1.45 -18.69 -6.42
C ALA A 132 1.34 -19.38 -7.80
N THR A 133 1.47 -20.70 -7.90
CA THR A 133 1.43 -21.40 -9.20
C THR A 133 0.10 -22.09 -9.48
N GLY A 134 -0.69 -22.37 -8.46
CA GLY A 134 -1.94 -23.14 -8.57
C GLY A 134 -3.21 -22.32 -8.38
N ASP A 135 -3.15 -21.24 -7.60
CA ASP A 135 -4.35 -20.48 -7.23
C ASP A 135 -4.48 -19.21 -8.07
N ASN A 136 -5.72 -18.77 -8.27
CA ASN A 136 -6.04 -17.48 -8.87
C ASN A 136 -6.50 -16.53 -7.75
N ILE A 137 -5.82 -15.39 -7.62
CA ILE A 137 -6.15 -14.37 -6.61
C ILE A 137 -7.60 -13.88 -6.70
N ARG A 138 -8.20 -13.91 -7.91
CA ARG A 138 -9.58 -13.46 -8.15
C ARG A 138 -10.62 -14.38 -7.52
N ASP A 139 -10.31 -15.66 -7.32
CA ASP A 139 -11.25 -16.63 -6.75
C ASP A 139 -11.38 -16.49 -5.22
N SER A 140 -10.41 -15.83 -4.58
CA SER A 140 -10.36 -15.61 -3.12
C SER A 140 -10.12 -14.14 -2.78
N LEU A 141 -10.57 -13.22 -3.64
CA LEU A 141 -10.36 -11.79 -3.46
C LEU A 141 -11.10 -11.30 -2.21
N GLN A 142 -10.33 -11.01 -1.16
CA GLN A 142 -10.77 -10.28 0.01
C GLN A 142 -11.16 -8.84 -0.37
N PRO A 143 -12.41 -8.40 -0.10
CA PRO A 143 -12.87 -7.07 -0.49
C PRO A 143 -12.28 -5.95 0.37
N SER A 144 -11.77 -6.28 1.56
CA SER A 144 -11.08 -5.36 2.44
C SER A 144 -9.94 -6.07 3.16
N ILE A 145 -8.77 -5.44 3.18
CA ILE A 145 -7.55 -5.96 3.81
C ILE A 145 -6.86 -4.85 4.62
N GLU A 146 -6.19 -5.24 5.69
CA GLU A 146 -5.32 -4.36 6.48
C GLU A 146 -3.87 -4.55 6.04
N VAL A 147 -3.20 -3.46 5.68
CA VAL A 147 -1.84 -3.48 5.12
C VAL A 147 -0.95 -2.51 5.88
N THR A 148 0.09 -3.03 6.52
CA THR A 148 1.14 -2.19 7.13
C THR A 148 2.13 -1.75 6.07
N SER A 149 2.27 -0.44 5.89
CA SER A 149 3.21 0.13 4.93
C SER A 149 4.66 -0.06 5.38
N PRO A 150 5.53 -0.69 4.57
CA PRO A 150 6.95 -0.77 4.86
C PRO A 150 7.64 0.60 4.84
N VAL A 151 7.05 1.59 4.14
CA VAL A 151 7.63 2.92 3.96
C VAL A 151 7.31 3.84 5.13
N THR A 152 6.08 3.80 5.64
CA THR A 152 5.62 4.73 6.69
C THR A 152 5.43 4.06 8.05
N GLY A 153 5.41 2.72 8.12
CA GLY A 153 5.12 1.94 9.32
C GLY A 153 3.66 1.99 9.77
N LYS A 154 2.78 2.68 9.04
CA LYS A 154 1.36 2.81 9.36
C LYS A 154 0.55 1.68 8.75
N ALA A 155 -0.49 1.24 9.46
CA ALA A 155 -1.50 0.34 8.91
C ALA A 155 -2.56 1.12 8.14
N TYR A 156 -2.97 0.58 7.00
CA TYR A 156 -3.98 1.15 6.12
C TYR A 156 -4.99 0.07 5.74
N THR A 157 -6.27 0.40 5.85
CA THR A 157 -7.34 -0.39 5.25
C THR A 157 -7.38 -0.11 3.75
N MET A 158 -7.28 -1.16 2.95
CA MET A 158 -7.48 -1.11 1.51
C MET A 158 -8.79 -1.80 1.15
N SER A 159 -9.55 -1.22 0.23
CA SER A 159 -10.74 -1.79 -0.38
C SER A 159 -10.39 -2.29 -1.78
N CYS A 160 -10.63 -3.56 -2.04
CA CYS A 160 -10.24 -4.25 -3.27
C CYS A 160 -11.46 -4.77 -4.02
N SER A 161 -11.46 -4.61 -5.34
CA SER A 161 -12.52 -5.13 -6.22
C SER A 161 -11.95 -5.55 -7.56
N ASN A 162 -12.48 -6.63 -8.13
CA ASN A 162 -12.22 -7.05 -9.49
C ASN A 162 -13.32 -6.52 -10.41
N ASP A 163 -12.93 -5.90 -11.53
CA ASP A 163 -13.88 -5.43 -12.53
C ASP A 163 -14.10 -6.43 -13.67
N ALA A 164 -14.94 -6.05 -14.64
CA ALA A 164 -15.26 -6.89 -15.79
C ALA A 164 -14.08 -7.12 -16.75
N ASP A 165 -13.03 -6.30 -16.67
CA ASP A 165 -11.81 -6.42 -17.47
C ASP A 165 -10.76 -7.33 -16.78
N ASN A 166 -11.15 -7.98 -15.67
CA ASN A 166 -10.28 -8.74 -14.77
C ASN A 166 -9.19 -7.88 -14.11
N LEU A 167 -9.37 -6.56 -14.05
CA LEU A 167 -8.46 -5.70 -13.30
C LEU A 167 -8.89 -5.66 -11.83
N ILE A 168 -8.02 -6.11 -10.94
CA ILE A 168 -8.21 -5.87 -9.51
C ILE A 168 -7.66 -4.49 -9.19
N THR A 169 -8.50 -3.66 -8.59
CA THR A 169 -8.12 -2.35 -8.07
C THR A 169 -8.29 -2.34 -6.56
N CYS A 170 -7.20 -2.08 -5.84
CA CYS A 170 -7.19 -1.83 -4.42
C CYS A 170 -6.95 -0.36 -4.15
N THR A 171 -7.82 0.30 -3.38
CA THR A 171 -7.68 1.70 -2.98
C THR A 171 -7.83 1.87 -1.49
N GLY A 172 -7.13 2.85 -0.89
CA GLY A 172 -7.19 3.07 0.54
C GLY A 172 -6.48 4.35 0.96
N GLY A 173 -6.20 4.47 2.26
CA GLY A 173 -5.72 5.70 2.91
C GLY A 173 -4.62 6.46 2.14
N ASP A 174 -4.56 7.77 2.38
CA ASP A 174 -3.67 8.73 1.70
C ASP A 174 -3.78 8.71 0.15
N ASN A 175 -4.95 8.32 -0.39
CA ASN A 175 -5.21 8.16 -1.82
C ASN A 175 -4.31 7.10 -2.48
N ALA A 176 -3.96 6.04 -1.75
CA ALA A 176 -3.21 4.93 -2.29
C ALA A 176 -4.03 4.13 -3.30
N SER A 177 -3.40 3.70 -4.40
CA SER A 177 -4.00 2.81 -5.39
C SER A 177 -3.01 1.78 -5.90
N VAL A 178 -3.48 0.54 -6.01
CA VAL A 178 -2.73 -0.61 -6.50
C VAL A 178 -3.59 -1.34 -7.53
N PHE A 179 -2.99 -1.66 -8.65
CA PHE A 179 -3.61 -2.33 -9.78
C PHE A 179 -2.97 -3.70 -9.98
N MET A 180 -3.76 -4.76 -10.03
CA MET A 180 -3.28 -6.12 -10.28
C MET A 180 -4.04 -6.71 -11.47
N TYR A 181 -3.30 -7.13 -12.50
CA TYR A 181 -3.81 -7.67 -13.75
C TYR A 181 -3.12 -9.00 -14.06
#